data_AF-A0A842T750-F1
#
_entry.id   AF-A0A842T750-F1
#
_cell.length_a   1.000
_cell.length_b   1.000
_cell.length_c   1.000
_cell.angle_alpha   90.00
_cell.angle_beta   90.00
_cell.angle_gamma   90.00
#
_symmetry.space_group_name_H-M   'P 1'
#
loop_
_entity.id
_entity.type
_entity.pdbx_description
1 polymer ?
#
loop_
_entity_poly.entity_id
_entity_poly.type
_entity_poly.pdbx_seq_one_letter_code
_entity_poly.pdbx_strand_id
1 'polypeptide(L)'
;MENIVNKTIKNLKFAFVHESQIRCLYEIFAQRASKEGYTLISNFLEDMASNKQQNAYWNYMMLQKIAFKVPIEESSVTFEDIPSIGNTSQNLLTAMKIEDYEWRVMYKDYSEEALEERYEEIASRFQAISERERKFFERFKIFSELFDENKLIRNESVVVWECQGCGFQIHKESLPDDWICPSCGHMKSYFQKKYLNISQGSTDIWVCMECGEEVYMKNLPEGFKCPNCGKSNEYFRRKKAENITDDIFSVSETIWECMECGNEVRMKEIPENWRCISCGKPKSYFKRKSGKPDTTKYAFKKREKAIWYCPMCGREVEIELPEDWTCPYCGSKV
;
A
#
# COMPACT_ATOMS: atom_id res chain seq x y z
N MET A 1 8.37 -39.95 -17.87
CA MET A 1 8.07 -38.53 -17.58
C MET A 1 7.29 -38.54 -16.29
N GLU A 2 7.97 -38.26 -15.18
CA GLU A 2 7.29 -38.13 -13.89
C GLU A 2 6.18 -37.09 -14.01
N ASN A 3 5.02 -37.41 -13.44
CA ASN A 3 3.93 -36.46 -13.26
C ASN A 3 4.47 -35.27 -12.45
N ILE A 4 4.89 -34.21 -13.13
CA ILE A 4 5.11 -32.92 -12.49
C ILE A 4 3.73 -32.47 -12.06
N VAL A 5 3.38 -32.77 -10.80
CA VAL A 5 2.23 -32.17 -10.14
C VAL A 5 2.49 -30.68 -10.19
N ASN A 6 1.78 -29.94 -11.06
CA ASN A 6 2.04 -28.53 -11.28
C ASN A 6 1.35 -27.70 -10.18
N LYS A 7 1.96 -27.69 -8.99
CA LYS A 7 1.43 -27.03 -7.81
C LYS A 7 1.42 -25.52 -8.01
N THR A 8 2.45 -24.93 -8.60
CA THR A 8 2.51 -23.48 -8.83
C THR A 8 1.35 -22.99 -9.69
N ILE A 9 1.01 -23.69 -10.78
CA ILE A 9 -0.17 -23.32 -11.59
C ILE A 9 -1.45 -23.39 -10.75
N LYS A 10 -1.62 -24.43 -9.93
CA LYS A 10 -2.80 -24.56 -9.05
C LYS A 10 -2.85 -23.44 -8.03
N ASN A 11 -1.71 -23.10 -7.42
CA ASN A 11 -1.56 -22.04 -6.43
C ASN A 11 -1.89 -20.67 -7.01
N LEU A 12 -1.40 -20.35 -8.21
CA LEU A 12 -1.73 -19.11 -8.91
C LEU A 12 -3.22 -18.99 -9.24
N LYS A 13 -3.84 -20.08 -9.69
CA LYS A 13 -5.29 -20.13 -9.93
C LYS A 13 -6.08 -19.92 -8.65
N PHE A 14 -5.72 -20.64 -7.59
CA PHE A 14 -6.37 -20.49 -6.29
C PHE A 14 -6.20 -19.07 -5.77
N ALA A 15 -4.97 -18.54 -5.76
CA ALA A 15 -4.68 -17.20 -5.26
C ALA A 15 -5.44 -16.12 -6.06
N PHE A 16 -5.56 -16.25 -7.38
CA PHE A 16 -6.37 -15.34 -8.18
C PHE A 16 -7.84 -15.33 -7.74
N VAL A 17 -8.44 -16.52 -7.58
CA VAL A 17 -9.84 -16.64 -7.16
C VAL A 17 -10.03 -16.14 -5.73
N HIS A 18 -9.16 -16.56 -4.81
CA HIS A 18 -9.19 -16.16 -3.39
C HIS A 18 -9.09 -14.63 -3.24
N GLU A 19 -8.07 -14.01 -3.83
CA GLU A 19 -7.86 -12.55 -3.77
C GLU A 19 -9.02 -11.77 -4.38
N SER A 20 -9.64 -12.30 -5.44
CA SER A 20 -10.84 -11.71 -6.05
C SER A 20 -12.03 -11.75 -5.10
N GLN A 21 -12.18 -12.82 -4.32
CA GLN A 21 -13.24 -12.93 -3.30
C GLN A 21 -12.98 -12.02 -2.10
N ILE A 22 -11.75 -12.00 -1.59
CA ILE A 22 -11.38 -11.15 -0.44
C ILE A 22 -11.51 -9.68 -0.79
N ARG A 23 -11.17 -9.26 -2.02
CA ARG A 23 -11.47 -7.92 -2.52
C ARG A 23 -12.96 -7.57 -2.33
N CYS A 24 -13.85 -8.39 -2.87
CA CYS A 24 -15.29 -8.14 -2.78
C CYS A 24 -15.76 -8.10 -1.32
N LEU A 25 -15.22 -8.99 -0.48
CA LEU A 25 -15.54 -9.03 0.94
C LEU A 25 -15.11 -7.73 1.65
N TYR A 26 -13.92 -7.21 1.34
CA TYR A 26 -13.42 -5.96 1.93
C TYR A 26 -14.17 -4.72 1.44
N GLU A 27 -14.63 -4.69 0.18
CA GLU A 27 -15.55 -3.65 -0.30
C GLU A 27 -16.87 -3.67 0.50
N ILE A 28 -17.40 -4.85 0.81
CA ILE A 28 -18.61 -5.01 1.64
C ILE A 28 -18.35 -4.58 3.09
N PHE A 29 -17.21 -4.98 3.66
CA PHE A 29 -16.83 -4.60 5.02
C PHE A 29 -16.62 -3.10 5.16
N ALA A 30 -16.02 -2.46 4.15
CA ALA A 30 -15.87 -1.01 4.09
C ALA A 30 -17.23 -0.30 4.13
N GLN A 31 -18.16 -0.72 3.27
CA GLN A 31 -19.53 -0.17 3.28
C GLN A 31 -20.23 -0.34 4.64
N ARG A 32 -20.00 -1.47 5.32
CA ARG A 32 -20.55 -1.70 6.67
C ARG A 32 -19.93 -0.73 7.68
N ALA A 33 -18.60 -0.57 7.67
CA ALA A 33 -17.88 0.35 8.54
C ALA A 33 -18.34 1.80 8.33
N SER A 34 -18.52 2.23 7.08
CA SER A 34 -19.07 3.54 6.73
C SER A 34 -20.47 3.76 7.31
N LYS A 35 -21.39 2.79 7.15
CA LYS A 35 -22.76 2.87 7.69
C LYS A 35 -22.80 2.91 9.23
N GLU A 36 -21.83 2.28 9.89
CA GLU A 36 -21.70 2.30 11.36
C GLU A 36 -20.96 3.55 11.88
N GLY A 37 -20.45 4.39 10.98
CA GLY A 37 -19.78 5.66 11.29
C GLY A 37 -18.28 5.53 11.53
N TYR A 38 -17.63 4.46 11.10
CA TYR A 38 -16.18 4.23 11.25
C TYR A 38 -15.43 4.59 9.96
N THR A 39 -15.33 5.89 9.65
CA THR A 39 -14.75 6.40 8.39
C THR A 39 -13.31 5.92 8.18
N LEU A 40 -12.49 5.93 9.23
CA LEU A 40 -11.09 5.48 9.16
C LEU A 40 -10.99 3.99 8.76
N ILE A 41 -11.84 3.15 9.34
CA ILE A 41 -11.87 1.71 9.05
C ILE A 41 -12.41 1.46 7.65
N SER A 42 -13.44 2.20 7.23
CA SER A 42 -13.98 2.13 5.86
C SER A 42 -12.88 2.37 4.83
N ASN A 43 -12.14 3.48 4.95
CA ASN A 43 -11.10 3.83 3.99
C ASN A 43 -9.95 2.81 4.01
N PHE A 44 -9.57 2.32 5.19
CA PHE A 44 -8.57 1.27 5.29
C PHE A 44 -9.01 -0.01 4.56
N LEU A 45 -10.28 -0.43 4.72
CA LEU A 45 -10.82 -1.60 4.03
C LEU A 45 -10.93 -1.39 2.51
N GLU A 46 -11.18 -0.16 2.04
CA GLU A 46 -11.12 0.19 0.61
C GLU A 46 -9.68 0.08 0.06
N ASP A 47 -8.69 0.58 0.80
CA ASP A 47 -7.28 0.42 0.45
C ASP A 47 -6.89 -1.07 0.40
N MET A 48 -7.39 -1.86 1.36
CA MET A 48 -7.19 -3.30 1.37
C MET A 48 -7.82 -3.97 0.16
N ALA A 49 -9.05 -3.60 -0.22
CA ALA A 49 -9.68 -4.12 -1.44
C ALA A 49 -8.85 -3.81 -2.70
N SER A 50 -8.29 -2.59 -2.80
CA SER A 50 -7.37 -2.24 -3.88
C SER A 50 -6.09 -3.08 -3.89
N ASN A 51 -5.53 -3.38 -2.71
CA ASN A 51 -4.39 -4.29 -2.58
C ASN A 51 -4.73 -5.71 -3.09
N LYS A 52 -5.88 -6.26 -2.68
CA LYS A 52 -6.33 -7.60 -3.11
C LYS A 52 -6.58 -7.66 -4.62
N GLN A 53 -7.09 -6.57 -5.21
CA GLN A 53 -7.16 -6.42 -6.67
C GLN A 53 -5.79 -6.53 -7.33
N GLN A 54 -4.77 -5.88 -6.75
CA GLN A 54 -3.41 -5.90 -7.28
C GLN A 54 -2.77 -7.30 -7.16
N ASN A 55 -3.04 -8.04 -6.08
CA ASN A 55 -2.64 -9.43 -5.92
C ASN A 55 -3.28 -10.32 -6.97
N ALA A 56 -4.61 -10.25 -7.12
CA ALA A 56 -5.34 -11.00 -8.14
C ALA A 56 -4.78 -10.74 -9.55
N TYR A 57 -4.53 -9.47 -9.89
CA TYR A 57 -3.90 -9.11 -11.16
C TYR A 57 -2.55 -9.81 -11.35
N TRP A 58 -1.64 -9.73 -10.37
CA TRP A 58 -0.32 -10.35 -10.52
C TRP A 58 -0.37 -11.87 -10.57
N ASN A 59 -1.22 -12.51 -9.77
CA ASN A 59 -1.43 -13.96 -9.81
C ASN A 59 -1.92 -14.40 -11.19
N TYR A 60 -2.86 -13.66 -11.78
CA TYR A 60 -3.34 -13.91 -13.13
C TYR A 60 -2.24 -13.69 -14.18
N MET A 61 -1.50 -12.59 -14.11
CA MET A 61 -0.42 -12.31 -15.08
C MET A 61 0.70 -13.35 -15.02
N MET A 62 1.07 -13.83 -13.84
CA MET A 62 2.06 -14.91 -13.68
C MET A 62 1.54 -16.24 -14.22
N LEU A 63 0.26 -16.55 -14.00
CA LEU A 63 -0.39 -17.72 -14.59
C LEU A 63 -0.34 -17.68 -16.12
N GLN A 64 -0.68 -16.53 -16.72
CA GLN A 64 -0.63 -16.35 -18.18
C GLN A 64 0.79 -16.53 -18.73
N LYS A 65 1.82 -16.06 -18.02
CA LYS A 65 3.23 -16.27 -18.43
C LYS A 65 3.60 -17.75 -18.50
N ILE A 66 3.07 -18.58 -17.60
CA ILE A 66 3.29 -20.04 -17.64
C ILE A 66 2.44 -20.70 -18.73
N ALA A 67 1.21 -20.23 -18.94
CA ALA A 67 0.27 -20.75 -19.93
C ALA A 67 0.84 -20.83 -21.35
N PHE A 68 1.70 -19.87 -21.71
CA PHE A 68 2.39 -19.87 -23.01
C PHE A 68 3.34 -21.06 -23.21
N LYS A 69 3.79 -21.69 -22.12
CA LYS A 69 4.78 -22.78 -22.13
C LYS A 69 4.17 -24.14 -21.77
N VAL A 70 3.09 -24.15 -20.99
CA VAL A 70 2.42 -25.37 -20.51
C VAL A 70 0.92 -25.22 -20.70
N PRO A 71 0.24 -26.18 -21.37
CA PRO A 71 -1.21 -26.19 -21.44
C PRO A 71 -1.82 -26.15 -20.04
N ILE A 72 -2.66 -25.15 -19.78
CA ILE A 72 -3.38 -25.07 -18.52
C ILE A 72 -4.58 -26.01 -18.62
N GLU A 73 -4.54 -27.12 -17.89
CA GLU A 73 -5.71 -27.98 -17.74
C GLU A 73 -6.84 -27.24 -17.01
N GLU A 74 -8.07 -27.55 -17.42
CA GLU A 74 -9.27 -27.08 -16.74
C GLU A 74 -9.28 -27.68 -15.32
N SER A 75 -9.43 -26.81 -14.32
CA SER A 75 -9.41 -27.23 -12.91
C SER A 75 -10.45 -26.44 -12.14
N SER A 76 -11.29 -27.12 -11.38
CA SER A 76 -12.18 -26.48 -10.43
C SER A 76 -11.38 -26.03 -9.21
N VAL A 77 -11.63 -24.79 -8.79
CA VAL A 77 -11.20 -24.30 -7.47
C VAL A 77 -12.37 -24.54 -6.52
N THR A 78 -12.15 -25.32 -5.46
CA THR A 78 -13.15 -25.47 -4.39
C THR A 78 -13.14 -24.23 -3.53
N PHE A 79 -14.33 -23.65 -3.33
CA PHE A 79 -14.49 -22.48 -2.48
C PHE A 79 -14.47 -22.88 -1.01
N GLU A 80 -13.74 -22.11 -0.21
CA GLU A 80 -13.89 -22.12 1.25
C GLU A 80 -15.22 -21.47 1.64
N ASP A 81 -15.71 -21.77 2.84
CA ASP A 81 -16.94 -21.17 3.37
C ASP A 81 -16.82 -19.64 3.36
N ILE A 82 -17.81 -18.98 2.74
CA ILE A 82 -17.86 -17.52 2.69
C ILE A 82 -18.11 -17.01 4.11
N PRO A 83 -17.24 -16.16 4.68
CA PRO A 83 -17.46 -15.63 6.01
C PRO A 83 -18.77 -14.85 6.09
N SER A 84 -19.52 -15.05 7.18
CA SER A 84 -20.71 -14.26 7.46
C SER A 84 -20.36 -12.78 7.61
N ILE A 85 -21.17 -11.89 7.02
CA ILE A 85 -21.03 -10.44 7.20
C ILE A 85 -21.62 -10.04 8.55
N GLY A 86 -20.78 -9.54 9.45
CA GLY A 86 -21.16 -9.05 10.77
C GLY A 86 -21.13 -7.52 10.89
N ASN A 87 -21.06 -7.02 12.12
CA ASN A 87 -20.73 -5.63 12.42
C ASN A 87 -19.24 -5.32 12.16
N THR A 88 -18.82 -4.05 12.25
CA THR A 88 -17.44 -3.65 11.92
C THR A 88 -16.37 -4.39 12.74
N SER A 89 -16.60 -4.60 14.05
CA SER A 89 -15.68 -5.37 14.91
C SER A 89 -15.54 -6.81 14.45
N GLN A 90 -16.66 -7.49 14.21
CA GLN A 90 -16.68 -8.87 13.72
C GLN A 90 -15.99 -8.99 12.36
N ASN A 91 -16.20 -8.02 11.48
CA ASN A 91 -15.58 -7.99 10.15
C ASN A 91 -14.07 -7.76 10.23
N LEU A 92 -13.58 -6.91 11.15
CA LEU A 92 -12.15 -6.72 11.41
C LEU A 92 -11.49 -7.99 11.93
N LEU A 93 -12.15 -8.73 12.83
CA LEU A 93 -11.65 -10.02 13.33
C LEU A 93 -11.59 -11.07 12.21
N THR A 94 -12.60 -11.10 11.34
CA THR A 94 -12.61 -11.97 10.16
C THR A 94 -11.46 -11.61 9.21
N ALA A 95 -11.28 -10.34 8.87
CA ALA A 95 -10.19 -9.87 8.02
C ALA A 95 -8.83 -10.20 8.63
N MET A 96 -8.63 -9.98 9.93
CA MET A 96 -7.38 -10.34 10.62
C MET A 96 -7.04 -11.84 10.49
N LYS A 97 -8.04 -12.73 10.56
CA LYS A 97 -7.82 -14.18 10.36
C LYS A 97 -7.45 -14.53 8.92
N ILE A 98 -8.11 -13.87 7.95
CA ILE A 98 -7.79 -14.03 6.52
C ILE A 98 -6.35 -13.63 6.27
N GLU A 99 -5.96 -12.43 6.70
CA GLU A 99 -4.59 -11.93 6.50
C GLU A 99 -3.55 -12.83 7.18
N ASP A 100 -3.79 -13.29 8.43
CA ASP A 100 -2.86 -14.20 9.13
C ASP A 100 -2.63 -15.49 8.36
N TYR A 101 -3.69 -16.07 7.80
CA TYR A 101 -3.59 -17.25 6.95
C TYR A 101 -2.81 -16.97 5.66
N GLU A 102 -3.15 -15.88 4.97
CA GLU A 102 -2.56 -15.55 3.66
C GLU A 102 -1.03 -15.38 3.75
N TRP A 103 -0.53 -14.61 4.73
CA TRP A 103 0.90 -14.35 4.80
C TRP A 103 1.69 -15.51 5.42
N ARG A 104 1.14 -16.14 6.48
CA ARG A 104 1.87 -17.13 7.29
C ARG A 104 1.89 -18.51 6.66
N VAL A 105 0.80 -18.87 5.99
CA VAL A 105 0.58 -20.20 5.41
C VAL A 105 0.55 -20.08 3.89
N MET A 106 -0.48 -19.47 3.31
CA MET A 106 -0.74 -19.56 1.87
C MET A 106 0.43 -19.07 1.00
N TYR A 107 0.80 -17.80 1.08
CA TYR A 107 1.86 -17.24 0.22
C TYR A 107 3.25 -17.71 0.59
N LYS A 108 3.47 -18.14 1.84
CA LYS A 108 4.72 -18.74 2.26
C LYS A 108 4.90 -20.10 1.58
N ASP A 109 3.91 -20.99 1.70
CA ASP A 109 3.93 -22.32 1.10
C ASP A 109 3.99 -22.22 -0.43
N TYR A 110 3.23 -21.28 -1.02
CA TYR A 110 3.25 -21.07 -2.48
C TYR A 110 4.62 -20.61 -2.99
N SER A 111 5.33 -19.79 -2.22
CA SER A 111 6.70 -19.38 -2.54
C SER A 111 7.66 -20.57 -2.52
N GLU A 112 7.58 -21.41 -1.48
CA GLU A 112 8.42 -22.60 -1.32
C GLU A 112 8.18 -23.60 -2.45
N GLU A 113 6.91 -23.90 -2.77
CA GLU A 113 6.55 -24.81 -3.86
C GLU A 113 6.95 -24.28 -5.24
N ALA A 114 6.82 -22.98 -5.49
CA ALA A 114 7.30 -22.36 -6.72
C ALA A 114 8.82 -22.46 -6.86
N LEU A 115 9.56 -22.38 -5.75
CA LEU A 115 11.01 -22.55 -5.76
C LEU A 115 11.42 -24.01 -6.02
N GLU A 116 10.72 -24.97 -5.40
CA GLU A 116 10.90 -26.41 -5.67
C GLU A 116 10.70 -26.75 -7.15
N GLU A 117 9.69 -26.14 -7.78
CA GLU A 117 9.36 -26.28 -9.20
C GLU A 117 10.22 -25.39 -10.13
N ARG A 118 11.18 -24.65 -9.56
CA ARG A 118 12.13 -23.75 -10.28
C ARG A 118 11.47 -22.56 -10.98
N TYR A 119 10.31 -22.11 -10.51
CA TYR A 119 9.66 -20.87 -10.91
C TYR A 119 10.16 -19.69 -10.05
N GLU A 120 11.45 -19.36 -10.14
CA GLU A 120 12.11 -18.35 -9.27
C GLU A 120 11.43 -16.97 -9.28
N GLU A 121 10.98 -16.49 -10.44
CA GLU A 121 10.26 -15.21 -10.55
C GLU A 121 8.95 -15.22 -9.75
N ILE A 122 8.25 -16.37 -9.76
CA ILE A 122 6.95 -16.54 -9.12
C ILE A 122 7.13 -16.72 -7.62
N ALA A 123 8.13 -17.50 -7.20
CA ALA A 123 8.51 -17.61 -5.80
C ALA A 123 8.84 -16.24 -5.19
N SER A 124 9.68 -15.45 -5.87
CA SER A 124 10.01 -14.08 -5.43
C SER A 124 8.77 -13.19 -5.34
N ARG A 125 7.83 -13.32 -6.29
CA ARG A 125 6.56 -12.58 -6.24
C ARG A 125 5.69 -12.98 -5.06
N PHE A 126 5.52 -14.28 -4.80
CA PHE A 126 4.75 -14.78 -3.66
C PHE A 126 5.36 -14.34 -2.32
N GLN A 127 6.68 -14.40 -2.19
CA GLN A 127 7.37 -13.88 -1.02
C GLN A 127 7.08 -12.39 -0.80
N ALA A 128 7.19 -11.58 -1.87
CA ALA A 128 6.90 -10.14 -1.77
C ALA A 128 5.44 -9.84 -1.39
N ILE A 129 4.49 -10.67 -1.83
CA ILE A 129 3.09 -10.57 -1.40
C ILE A 129 2.98 -10.94 0.09
N SER A 130 3.52 -12.09 0.52
CA SER A 130 3.52 -12.52 1.93
C SER A 130 4.06 -11.44 2.88
N GLU A 131 5.20 -10.82 2.55
CA GLU A 131 5.79 -9.76 3.37
C GLU A 131 4.90 -8.51 3.48
N ARG A 132 4.11 -8.22 2.45
CA ARG A 132 3.14 -7.11 2.46
C ARG A 132 1.88 -7.48 3.25
N GLU A 133 1.31 -8.65 3.02
CA GLU A 133 0.10 -9.11 3.75
C GLU A 133 0.37 -9.21 5.26
N ARG A 134 1.60 -9.58 5.67
CA ARG A 134 2.01 -9.52 7.09
C ARG A 134 1.85 -8.13 7.70
N LYS A 135 2.21 -7.06 6.97
CA LYS A 135 2.06 -5.68 7.45
C LYS A 135 0.58 -5.29 7.58
N PHE A 136 -0.26 -5.80 6.68
CA PHE A 136 -1.70 -5.59 6.78
C PHE A 136 -2.31 -6.34 7.96
N PHE A 137 -1.93 -7.60 8.19
CA PHE A 137 -2.29 -8.34 9.41
C PHE A 137 -1.96 -7.56 10.69
N GLU A 138 -0.74 -7.02 10.79
CA GLU A 138 -0.32 -6.20 11.95
C GLU A 138 -1.19 -4.95 12.12
N ARG A 139 -1.61 -4.32 11.02
CA ARG A 139 -2.52 -3.15 11.05
C ARG A 139 -3.96 -3.54 11.40
N PHE A 140 -4.48 -4.66 10.91
CA PHE A 140 -5.79 -5.17 11.33
C PHE A 140 -5.82 -5.47 12.83
N LYS A 141 -4.74 -6.05 13.37
CA LYS A 141 -4.60 -6.28 14.81
C LYS A 141 -4.73 -4.99 15.61
N ILE A 142 -4.07 -3.92 15.18
CA ILE A 142 -4.19 -2.59 15.80
C ILE A 142 -5.66 -2.12 15.79
N PHE A 143 -6.34 -2.19 14.63
CA PHE A 143 -7.73 -1.76 14.53
C PHE A 143 -8.67 -2.60 15.40
N SER A 144 -8.44 -3.91 15.51
CA SER A 144 -9.22 -4.77 16.40
C SER A 144 -9.05 -4.40 17.87
N GLU A 145 -7.80 -4.21 18.33
CA GLU A 145 -7.50 -3.81 19.72
C GLU A 145 -8.13 -2.46 20.07
N LEU A 146 -8.07 -1.49 19.16
CA LEU A 146 -8.68 -0.17 19.37
C LEU A 146 -10.21 -0.21 19.45
N PHE A 147 -10.82 -1.17 18.75
CA PHE A 147 -12.28 -1.32 18.74
C PHE A 147 -12.74 -1.86 20.09
N ASP A 148 -12.04 -2.87 20.62
CA ASP A 148 -12.34 -3.48 21.93
C ASP A 148 -12.18 -2.46 23.08
N GLU A 149 -11.25 -1.52 22.96
CA GLU A 149 -11.02 -0.46 23.94
C GLU A 149 -12.00 0.74 23.82
N ASN A 150 -12.96 0.71 22.89
CA ASN A 150 -13.81 1.86 22.51
C ASN A 150 -13.01 3.14 22.14
N LYS A 151 -11.74 2.98 21.73
CA LYS A 151 -10.85 4.10 21.39
C LYS A 151 -10.90 4.51 19.92
N LEU A 152 -11.57 3.72 19.08
CA LEU A 152 -11.94 4.14 17.73
C LEU A 152 -13.08 5.15 17.81
N ILE A 153 -12.70 6.41 17.98
CA ILE A 153 -13.62 7.53 17.82
C ILE A 153 -13.92 7.64 16.33
N ARG A 154 -15.21 7.81 16.01
CA ARG A 154 -15.79 7.73 14.66
C ARG A 154 -15.05 8.51 13.58
N ASN A 155 -14.22 9.51 13.92
CA ASN A 155 -13.47 10.32 12.97
C ASN A 155 -12.09 10.85 13.49
N GLU A 156 -11.38 10.14 14.38
CA GLU A 156 -10.09 10.63 14.91
C GLU A 156 -8.86 9.90 14.35
N SER A 157 -7.72 10.61 14.37
CA SER A 157 -6.41 10.05 14.01
C SER A 157 -5.86 9.16 15.12
N VAL A 158 -5.31 8.00 14.77
CA VAL A 158 -4.73 7.08 15.76
C VAL A 158 -3.20 7.11 15.70
N VAL A 159 -2.54 7.24 16.85
CA VAL A 159 -1.07 7.25 16.94
C VAL A 159 -0.51 5.84 16.79
N VAL A 160 0.23 5.59 15.71
CA VAL A 160 0.90 4.31 15.46
C VAL A 160 2.40 4.52 15.37
N TRP A 161 3.17 3.65 16.00
CA TRP A 161 4.62 3.61 15.86
C TRP A 161 4.98 2.52 14.86
N GLU A 162 5.72 2.90 13.81
CA GLU A 162 6.20 1.98 12.78
C GLU A 162 7.72 1.82 12.86
N CYS A 163 8.19 0.59 13.05
CA CYS A 163 9.60 0.26 12.97
C CYS A 163 10.10 0.44 11.53
N GLN A 164 11.02 1.37 11.30
CA GLN A 164 11.64 1.65 10.01
C GLN A 164 12.60 0.55 9.56
N GLY A 165 12.95 -0.40 10.45
CA GLY A 165 13.77 -1.56 10.11
C GLY A 165 12.99 -2.69 9.43
N CYS A 166 11.78 -2.99 9.92
CA CYS A 166 11.01 -4.15 9.43
C CYS A 166 9.54 -3.85 9.08
N GLY A 167 9.06 -2.63 9.32
CA GLY A 167 7.67 -2.23 9.10
C GLY A 167 6.70 -2.59 10.23
N PHE A 168 7.17 -3.15 11.35
CA PHE A 168 6.29 -3.53 12.48
C PHE A 168 5.52 -2.32 13.01
N GLN A 169 4.20 -2.42 13.07
CA GLN A 169 3.32 -1.35 13.56
C GLN A 169 2.75 -1.70 14.95
N ILE A 170 2.64 -0.70 15.82
CA ILE A 170 1.94 -0.81 17.11
C ILE A 170 1.24 0.50 17.49
N HIS A 171 0.03 0.40 18.05
CA HIS A 171 -0.66 1.55 18.64
C HIS A 171 -0.25 1.77 20.10
N LYS A 172 0.36 2.94 20.38
CA LYS A 172 0.69 3.45 21.73
C LYS A 172 0.80 4.97 21.68
N GLU A 173 0.33 5.67 22.72
CA GLU A 173 0.53 7.13 22.85
C GLU A 173 2.03 7.51 22.85
N SER A 174 2.84 6.69 23.54
CA SER A 174 4.29 6.77 23.57
C SER A 174 4.93 5.39 23.77
N LEU A 175 6.19 5.24 23.35
CA LEU A 175 7.01 4.05 23.60
C LEU A 175 8.04 4.35 24.71
N PRO A 176 8.29 3.43 25.66
CA PRO A 176 9.41 3.53 26.62
C PRO A 176 10.77 3.66 25.94
N ASP A 177 11.75 4.31 26.57
CA ASP A 177 13.08 4.55 25.96
C ASP A 177 13.86 3.25 25.70
N ASP A 178 13.60 2.21 26.48
CA ASP A 178 14.14 0.87 26.35
C ASP A 178 13.28 -0.05 25.45
N TRP A 179 12.30 0.49 24.73
CA TRP A 179 11.45 -0.31 23.84
C TRP A 179 12.26 -1.00 22.76
N ILE A 180 12.03 -2.31 22.61
CA ILE A 180 12.65 -3.17 21.59
C ILE A 180 11.54 -3.68 20.67
N CYS A 181 11.76 -3.57 19.36
CA CYS A 181 10.86 -4.09 18.35
C CYS A 181 10.70 -5.60 18.55
N PRO A 182 9.48 -6.12 18.81
CA PRO A 182 9.26 -7.55 19.02
C PRO A 182 9.44 -8.37 17.74
N SER A 183 9.41 -7.71 16.57
CA SER A 183 9.54 -8.36 15.27
C SER A 183 11.00 -8.56 14.85
N CYS A 184 11.87 -7.55 15.03
CA CYS A 184 13.24 -7.57 14.50
C CYS A 184 14.33 -7.22 15.52
N GLY A 185 13.99 -6.94 16.78
CA GLY A 185 14.96 -6.65 17.84
C GLY A 185 15.58 -5.25 17.80
N HIS A 186 15.19 -4.38 16.86
CA HIS A 186 15.68 -3.00 16.81
C HIS A 186 15.12 -2.14 17.96
N MET A 187 15.95 -1.25 18.50
CA MET A 187 15.62 -0.29 19.56
C MET A 187 14.61 0.79 19.13
N LYS A 188 13.98 1.48 20.10
CA LYS A 188 12.99 2.56 19.89
C LYS A 188 13.40 3.61 18.85
N SER A 189 14.69 3.92 18.72
CA SER A 189 15.19 4.89 17.72
C SER A 189 14.86 4.52 16.28
N TYR A 190 14.57 3.26 15.99
CA TYR A 190 14.10 2.79 14.69
C TYR A 190 12.60 3.01 14.49
N PHE A 191 11.84 3.41 15.50
CA PHE A 191 10.41 3.65 15.35
C PHE A 191 10.11 5.08 14.94
N GLN A 192 9.28 5.21 13.93
CA GLN A 192 8.70 6.48 13.51
C GLN A 192 7.26 6.58 14.05
N LYS A 193 6.96 7.69 14.71
CA LYS A 193 5.57 8.02 15.06
C LYS A 193 4.82 8.41 13.79
N LYS A 194 3.74 7.71 13.51
CA LYS A 194 2.79 7.95 12.42
C LYS A 194 1.41 8.18 13.01
N TYR A 195 0.56 8.81 12.22
CA TYR A 195 -0.85 8.95 12.50
C TYR A 195 -1.59 8.16 11.42
N LEU A 196 -2.37 7.16 11.83
CA LEU A 196 -3.39 6.57 10.98
C LEU A 196 -4.48 7.61 10.81
N ASN A 197 -4.28 8.47 9.81
CA ASN A 197 -5.25 9.45 9.38
C ASN A 197 -6.14 8.84 8.31
N ILE A 198 -7.28 9.50 8.09
CA ILE A 198 -7.94 9.52 6.78
C ILE A 198 -6.91 10.09 5.78
N SER A 199 -6.15 9.23 5.11
CA SER A 199 -5.40 9.62 3.91
C SER A 199 -6.21 9.20 2.69
N GLN A 200 -6.47 9.99 1.65
CA GLN A 200 -6.18 11.37 1.30
C GLN A 200 -7.21 11.76 0.24
N GLY A 201 -8.16 12.61 0.61
CA GLY A 201 -8.88 13.48 -0.32
C GLY A 201 -9.00 14.80 0.42
N SER A 202 -8.42 15.89 -0.11
CA SER A 202 -8.24 17.15 0.61
C SER A 202 -9.44 17.59 1.46
N THR A 203 -9.38 17.31 2.76
CA THR A 203 -10.28 17.88 3.75
C THR A 203 -9.58 19.09 4.34
N ASP A 204 -10.08 20.28 3.97
CA ASP A 204 -9.68 21.53 4.61
C ASP A 204 -9.98 21.42 6.12
N ILE A 205 -9.09 21.97 6.95
CA ILE A 205 -9.32 22.07 8.40
C ILE A 205 -10.03 23.40 8.66
N TRP A 206 -11.22 23.34 9.23
CA TRP A 206 -11.98 24.52 9.63
C TRP A 206 -11.94 24.64 11.15
N VAL A 207 -11.48 25.77 11.64
CA VAL A 207 -11.36 26.05 13.08
C VAL A 207 -12.46 27.03 13.47
N CYS A 208 -13.31 26.65 14.42
CA CYS A 208 -14.27 27.56 15.01
C CYS A 208 -13.52 28.66 15.76
N MET A 209 -13.70 29.91 15.33
CA MET A 209 -13.05 31.07 15.93
C MET A 209 -13.60 31.40 17.34
N GLU A 210 -14.75 30.84 17.71
CA GLU A 210 -15.36 31.03 19.03
C GLU A 210 -14.78 30.07 20.08
N CYS A 211 -14.75 28.77 19.78
CA CYS A 211 -14.41 27.73 20.76
C CYS A 211 -13.14 26.94 20.43
N GLY A 212 -12.52 27.19 19.27
CA GLY A 212 -11.33 26.47 18.83
C GLY A 212 -11.57 25.09 18.23
N GLU A 213 -12.83 24.62 18.16
CA GLU A 213 -13.20 23.32 17.61
C GLU A 213 -12.70 23.15 16.16
N GLU A 214 -11.98 22.06 15.89
CA GLU A 214 -11.51 21.73 14.54
C GLU A 214 -12.46 20.74 13.86
N VAL A 215 -12.91 21.05 12.65
CA VAL A 215 -13.73 20.16 11.83
C VAL A 215 -13.07 19.92 10.48
N TYR A 216 -13.06 18.66 10.05
CA TYR A 216 -12.30 18.19 8.88
C TYR A 216 -13.25 17.95 7.72
N MET A 217 -13.30 18.87 6.75
CA MET A 217 -14.18 18.75 5.58
C MET A 217 -13.73 19.64 4.43
N LYS A 218 -13.93 19.18 3.18
CA LYS A 218 -13.53 19.92 1.98
C LYS A 218 -14.16 21.31 1.88
N ASN A 219 -15.45 21.43 2.25
CA ASN A 219 -16.19 22.70 2.36
C ASN A 219 -17.19 22.58 3.51
N LEU A 220 -17.49 23.69 4.20
CA LEU A 220 -18.58 23.75 5.17
C LEU A 220 -19.93 23.83 4.44
N PRO A 221 -20.88 22.91 4.69
CA PRO A 221 -22.23 23.00 4.14
C PRO A 221 -22.95 24.29 4.54
N GLU A 222 -23.90 24.72 3.72
CA GLU A 222 -24.79 25.83 4.06
C GLU A 222 -25.61 25.48 5.31
N GLY A 223 -25.63 26.37 6.30
CA GLY A 223 -26.30 26.13 7.58
C GLY A 223 -25.54 25.23 8.56
N PHE A 224 -24.30 24.84 8.27
CA PHE A 224 -23.46 24.09 9.22
C PHE A 224 -23.31 24.86 10.55
N LYS A 225 -23.43 24.14 11.67
CA LYS A 225 -23.27 24.68 13.02
C LYS A 225 -22.13 23.95 13.73
N CYS A 226 -21.32 24.71 14.47
CA CYS A 226 -20.26 24.16 15.28
C CYS A 226 -20.83 23.12 16.26
N PRO A 227 -20.28 21.89 16.29
CA PRO A 227 -20.78 20.83 17.17
C PRO A 227 -20.55 21.13 18.66
N ASN A 228 -19.56 21.99 18.96
CA ASN A 228 -19.23 22.38 20.33
C ASN A 228 -20.05 23.60 20.80
N CYS A 229 -20.01 24.72 20.08
CA CYS A 229 -20.65 25.97 20.52
C CYS A 229 -21.91 26.39 19.74
N GLY A 230 -22.34 25.63 18.74
CA GLY A 230 -23.57 25.88 17.96
C GLY A 230 -23.53 27.08 17.01
N LYS A 231 -22.39 27.80 16.91
CA LYS A 231 -22.21 28.94 16.00
C LYS A 231 -22.27 28.51 14.53
N SER A 232 -22.78 29.38 13.67
CA SER A 232 -22.89 29.14 12.23
C SER A 232 -21.52 28.99 11.56
N ASN A 233 -21.54 28.47 10.33
CA ASN A 233 -20.38 28.32 9.46
C ASN A 233 -19.55 29.62 9.27
N GLU A 234 -20.15 30.81 9.41
CA GLU A 234 -19.47 32.11 9.40
C GLU A 234 -18.40 32.26 10.49
N TYR A 235 -18.54 31.51 11.60
CA TYR A 235 -17.57 31.52 12.71
C TYR A 235 -16.40 30.57 12.49
N PHE A 236 -16.28 29.94 11.32
CA PHE A 236 -15.16 29.08 11.00
C PHE A 236 -14.15 29.79 10.11
N ARG A 237 -12.87 29.69 10.48
CA ARG A 237 -11.76 30.03 9.59
C ARG A 237 -11.14 28.76 9.03
N ARG A 238 -10.79 28.78 7.76
CA ARG A 238 -9.94 27.72 7.20
C ARG A 238 -8.53 27.89 7.76
N LYS A 239 -8.07 26.90 8.53
CA LYS A 239 -6.66 26.71 8.83
C LYS A 239 -6.05 26.26 7.50
N LYS A 240 -5.34 27.17 6.81
CA LYS A 240 -4.47 26.74 5.70
C LYS A 240 -3.68 25.57 6.27
N ALA A 241 -3.70 24.43 5.57
CA ALA A 241 -2.64 23.46 5.79
C ALA A 241 -1.36 24.28 5.76
N GLU A 242 -0.65 24.34 6.89
CA GLU A 242 0.77 24.63 6.78
C GLU A 242 1.23 23.62 5.75
N ASN A 243 1.63 24.16 4.61
CA ASN A 243 2.24 23.39 3.57
C ASN A 243 3.38 22.63 4.25
N ILE A 244 3.15 21.37 4.61
CA ILE A 244 4.19 20.36 4.63
C ILE A 244 4.49 20.08 3.15
N THR A 245 4.88 21.12 2.43
CA THR A 245 5.51 21.09 1.12
C THR A 245 6.79 21.92 1.11
N ASP A 246 7.29 22.36 2.26
CA ASP A 246 8.69 22.74 2.39
C ASP A 246 9.54 21.51 2.78
N ASP A 247 9.83 20.72 1.75
CA ASP A 247 11.17 20.22 1.45
C ASP A 247 11.82 19.14 2.36
N ILE A 248 11.11 18.05 2.68
CA ILE A 248 11.76 16.77 3.08
C ILE A 248 11.70 15.71 1.95
N PHE A 249 10.91 15.95 0.91
CA PHE A 249 10.83 15.11 -0.29
C PHE A 249 11.30 15.80 -1.57
N SER A 250 12.23 16.75 -1.51
CA SER A 250 13.16 16.82 -2.64
C SER A 250 14.01 15.54 -2.55
N VAL A 251 13.83 14.67 -3.53
CA VAL A 251 14.83 13.64 -3.84
C VAL A 251 16.14 14.38 -4.01
N SER A 252 16.96 14.43 -2.96
CA SER A 252 18.19 15.18 -3.02
C SER A 252 19.07 14.53 -4.07
N GLU A 253 19.46 15.30 -5.08
CA GLU A 253 20.49 14.90 -6.06
C GLU A 253 21.87 14.72 -5.38
N THR A 254 22.00 15.13 -4.11
CA THR A 254 23.25 15.03 -3.37
C THR A 254 23.41 13.62 -2.81
N ILE A 255 24.30 12.87 -3.45
CA ILE A 255 24.78 11.57 -2.98
C ILE A 255 26.01 11.81 -2.09
N TRP A 256 25.95 11.26 -0.88
CA TRP A 256 27.09 11.19 0.02
C TRP A 256 27.61 9.77 0.09
N GLU A 257 28.91 9.61 -0.08
CA GLU A 257 29.59 8.32 -0.05
C GLU A 257 30.44 8.24 1.23
N CYS A 258 30.26 7.18 2.01
CA CYS A 258 31.13 6.90 3.14
C CYS A 258 32.53 6.50 2.62
N MET A 259 33.55 7.27 2.99
CA MET A 259 34.93 7.05 2.56
C MET A 259 35.55 5.77 3.13
N GLU A 260 34.97 5.18 4.17
CA GLU A 260 35.46 3.95 4.79
C GLU A 260 34.93 2.68 4.10
N CYS A 261 33.64 2.64 3.79
CA CYS A 261 32.96 1.41 3.36
C CYS A 261 32.22 1.54 2.02
N GLY A 262 32.23 2.72 1.39
CA GLY A 262 31.57 2.98 0.12
C GLY A 262 30.04 3.11 0.19
N ASN A 263 29.42 3.00 1.37
CA ASN A 263 27.97 3.11 1.48
C ASN A 263 27.46 4.51 1.09
N GLU A 264 26.47 4.54 0.21
CA GLU A 264 25.88 5.77 -0.31
C GLU A 264 24.57 6.13 0.40
N VAL A 265 24.39 7.41 0.67
CA VAL A 265 23.13 7.96 1.23
C VAL A 265 22.73 9.21 0.46
N ARG A 266 21.42 9.37 0.20
CA ARG A 266 20.87 10.51 -0.55
C ARG A 266 20.20 11.48 0.41
N MET A 267 20.79 12.66 0.59
CA MET A 267 20.28 13.70 1.46
C MET A 267 20.94 15.04 1.16
N LYS A 268 20.20 16.14 1.36
CA LYS A 268 20.67 17.51 1.11
C LYS A 268 21.90 17.83 1.97
N GLU A 269 21.89 17.40 3.22
CA GLU A 269 23.01 17.50 4.15
C GLU A 269 22.97 16.33 5.15
N ILE A 270 24.14 15.84 5.59
CA ILE A 270 24.24 14.83 6.63
C ILE A 270 24.13 15.49 8.02
N PRO A 271 23.26 15.03 8.92
CA PRO A 271 23.19 15.54 10.31
C PRO A 271 24.48 15.30 11.12
N GLU A 272 24.83 16.19 12.04
CA GLU A 272 26.03 16.10 12.90
C GLU A 272 26.15 14.78 13.68
N ASN A 273 25.02 14.22 14.13
CA ASN A 273 24.97 12.97 14.90
C ASN A 273 24.86 11.71 14.00
N TRP A 274 24.85 11.87 12.68
CA TRP A 274 24.71 10.76 11.75
C TRP A 274 25.93 9.83 11.77
N ARG A 275 25.66 8.53 11.68
CA ARG A 275 26.66 7.47 11.55
C ARG A 275 26.40 6.62 10.33
N CYS A 276 27.46 6.20 9.66
CA CYS A 276 27.37 5.31 8.52
C CYS A 276 26.72 3.98 8.90
N ILE A 277 25.69 3.60 8.16
CA ILE A 277 24.90 2.39 8.39
C ILE A 277 25.71 1.09 8.22
N SER A 278 26.78 1.12 7.43
CA SER A 278 27.61 -0.06 7.18
C SER A 278 28.82 -0.18 8.10
N CYS A 279 29.36 0.94 8.61
CA CYS A 279 30.61 0.92 9.40
C CYS A 279 30.61 1.79 10.67
N GLY A 280 29.50 2.45 10.99
CA GLY A 280 29.34 3.26 12.22
C GLY A 280 30.12 4.58 12.27
N LYS A 281 30.86 4.93 11.22
CA LYS A 281 31.68 6.14 11.16
C LYS A 281 30.83 7.42 11.13
N PRO A 282 31.24 8.49 11.84
CA PRO A 282 30.46 9.73 11.95
C PRO A 282 30.45 10.55 10.64
N LYS A 283 29.60 11.60 10.56
CA LYS A 283 29.49 12.56 9.44
C LYS A 283 30.83 12.93 8.77
N SER A 284 31.89 13.14 9.55
CA SER A 284 33.24 13.47 9.04
C SER A 284 33.84 12.45 8.04
N TYR A 285 33.31 11.23 7.98
CA TYR A 285 33.74 10.17 7.06
C TYR A 285 32.93 10.13 5.76
N PHE A 286 32.07 11.10 5.50
CA PHE A 286 31.29 11.19 4.27
C PHE A 286 31.83 12.29 3.36
N LYS A 287 31.99 11.95 2.07
CA LYS A 287 32.33 12.90 1.00
C LYS A 287 31.11 13.08 0.09
N ARG A 288 30.92 14.30 -0.42
CA ARG A 288 29.92 14.57 -1.45
C ARG A 288 30.41 14.01 -2.78
N LYS A 289 29.61 13.18 -3.43
CA LYS A 289 29.92 12.66 -4.77
C LYS A 289 29.62 13.75 -5.80
N SER A 290 30.65 14.38 -6.35
CA SER A 290 30.50 15.38 -7.42
C SER A 290 30.26 14.67 -8.76
N GLY A 291 29.01 14.36 -9.06
CA GLY A 291 28.54 14.06 -10.41
C GLY A 291 27.62 15.19 -10.85
N LYS A 292 27.79 15.72 -12.07
CA LYS A 292 26.68 16.46 -12.69
C LYS A 292 25.47 15.51 -12.65
N PRO A 293 24.26 16.02 -12.38
CA PRO A 293 23.08 15.23 -12.67
C PRO A 293 23.22 14.80 -14.12
N ASP A 294 22.98 13.54 -14.41
CA ASP A 294 22.85 13.08 -15.78
C ASP A 294 21.56 13.72 -16.32
N THR A 295 21.63 15.02 -16.62
CA THR A 295 20.72 15.68 -17.52
C THR A 295 21.07 15.17 -18.89
N THR A 296 20.76 13.90 -19.16
CA THR A 296 20.11 13.64 -20.44
C THR A 296 18.91 14.57 -20.45
N LYS A 297 19.12 15.76 -21.05
CA LYS A 297 18.08 16.45 -21.77
C LYS A 297 17.32 15.35 -22.47
N TYR A 298 16.07 15.12 -22.07
CA TYR A 298 15.09 14.65 -23.04
C TYR A 298 15.05 15.76 -24.10
N ALA A 299 16.02 15.73 -25.02
CA ALA A 299 15.75 16.09 -26.37
C ALA A 299 14.49 15.28 -26.70
N PHE A 300 13.44 15.94 -27.16
CA PHE A 300 12.33 15.31 -27.83
C PHE A 300 12.92 14.46 -28.98
N LYS A 301 13.36 13.24 -28.67
CA LYS A 301 13.44 12.17 -29.65
C LYS A 301 11.99 11.99 -30.05
N LYS A 302 11.74 12.13 -31.36
CA LYS A 302 10.50 11.74 -32.05
C LYS A 302 9.78 10.68 -31.22
N ARG A 303 8.55 10.98 -30.78
CA ARG A 303 7.67 9.98 -30.15
C ARG A 303 7.77 8.71 -30.99
N GLU A 304 8.30 7.64 -30.40
CA GLU A 304 8.13 6.32 -30.98
C GLU A 304 6.63 6.12 -31.10
N LYS A 305 6.18 5.76 -32.31
CA LYS A 305 4.76 5.62 -32.60
C LYS A 305 4.20 4.57 -31.63
N ALA A 306 3.11 4.90 -30.96
CA ALA A 306 2.43 3.94 -30.08
C ALA A 306 2.03 2.69 -30.90
N ILE A 307 2.47 1.52 -30.44
CA ILE A 307 2.10 0.23 -31.02
C ILE A 307 0.78 -0.18 -30.37
N TRP A 308 -0.27 -0.25 -31.18
CA TRP A 308 -1.60 -0.62 -30.72
C TRP A 308 -1.95 -2.04 -31.14
N TYR A 309 -2.59 -2.77 -30.22
CA TYR A 309 -3.04 -4.15 -30.44
C TYR A 309 -4.54 -4.16 -30.68
N CYS A 310 -4.97 -4.68 -31.83
CA CYS A 310 -6.40 -4.92 -32.04
C CYS A 310 -6.87 -6.05 -31.12
N PRO A 311 -7.83 -5.81 -30.20
CA PRO A 311 -8.26 -6.82 -29.22
C PRO A 311 -9.00 -8.01 -29.85
N MET A 312 -9.46 -7.88 -31.11
CA MET A 312 -10.19 -8.94 -31.82
C MET A 312 -9.30 -9.83 -32.68
N CYS A 313 -8.26 -9.27 -33.31
CA CYS A 313 -7.41 -10.03 -34.24
C CYS A 313 -5.94 -10.11 -33.82
N GLY A 314 -5.55 -9.43 -32.74
CA GLY A 314 -4.23 -9.51 -32.11
C GLY A 314 -3.09 -8.89 -32.91
N ARG A 315 -3.35 -8.17 -34.01
CA ARG A 315 -2.30 -7.56 -34.85
C ARG A 315 -1.95 -6.15 -34.41
N GLU A 316 -0.68 -5.83 -34.60
CA GLU A 316 -0.04 -4.56 -34.24
C GLU A 316 -0.23 -3.50 -35.33
N VAL A 317 -0.55 -2.25 -34.93
CA VAL A 317 -0.59 -1.09 -35.83
C VAL A 317 0.10 0.11 -35.15
N GLU A 318 1.04 0.75 -35.85
CA GLU A 318 1.79 1.92 -35.38
C GLU A 318 1.14 3.24 -35.84
N ILE A 319 0.20 3.77 -35.06
CA ILE A 319 -0.47 5.07 -35.30
C ILE A 319 -0.82 5.78 -33.98
N GLU A 320 -0.98 7.11 -33.99
CA GLU A 320 -1.69 7.83 -32.91
C GLU A 320 -3.20 7.71 -33.20
N LEU A 321 -3.99 7.08 -32.31
CA LEU A 321 -5.42 6.78 -32.53
C LEU A 321 -6.31 8.04 -32.43
N PRO A 322 -7.08 8.41 -33.48
CA PRO A 322 -8.20 9.35 -33.39
C PRO A 322 -9.40 8.73 -32.65
N GLU A 323 -10.32 9.56 -32.14
CA GLU A 323 -11.52 9.15 -31.38
C GLU A 323 -12.49 8.22 -32.16
N ASP A 324 -12.32 8.12 -33.47
CA ASP A 324 -13.19 7.45 -34.43
C ASP A 324 -12.46 6.36 -35.23
N TRP A 325 -11.36 5.81 -34.68
CA TRP A 325 -10.56 4.80 -35.35
C TRP A 325 -11.29 3.47 -35.59
N THR A 326 -11.09 2.94 -36.79
CA THR A 326 -11.61 1.64 -37.23
C THR A 326 -10.45 0.78 -37.73
N CYS A 327 -10.36 -0.46 -37.25
CA CYS A 327 -9.29 -1.38 -37.65
C CYS A 327 -9.32 -1.65 -39.16
N PRO A 328 -8.25 -1.35 -39.93
CA PRO A 328 -8.25 -1.50 -41.38
C PRO A 328 -8.26 -2.97 -41.86
N TYR A 329 -8.05 -3.92 -40.95
CA TYR A 329 -7.96 -5.35 -41.28
C TYR A 329 -9.22 -6.15 -40.92
N CYS A 330 -9.94 -5.76 -39.87
CA CYS A 330 -11.16 -6.47 -39.45
C CYS A 330 -12.39 -5.57 -39.34
N GLY A 331 -12.26 -4.26 -39.60
CA GLY A 331 -13.38 -3.32 -39.61
C GLY A 331 -13.96 -2.98 -38.23
N SER A 332 -13.35 -3.45 -37.14
CA SER A 332 -13.83 -3.22 -35.77
C SER A 332 -13.51 -1.78 -35.33
N LYS A 333 -14.51 -1.07 -34.80
CA LYS A 333 -14.33 0.23 -34.12
C LYS A 333 -13.90 -0.01 -32.67
N VAL A 334 -13.00 0.83 -32.18
CA VAL A 334 -12.58 0.85 -30.75
C VAL A 334 -13.59 1.66 -29.95
#